data_AF-A0A963H8M5-F1
#
_entry.id   AF-A0A963H8M5-F1
#
_cell.length_a   1.000
_cell.length_b   1.000
_cell.length_c   1.000
_cell.angle_alpha   90.00
_cell.angle_beta   90.00
_cell.angle_gamma   90.00
#
_symmetry.space_group_name_H-M   'P 1'
#
loop_
_entity.id
_entity.type
_entity.pdbx_description
1 polymer ?
#
loop_
_entity_poly.entity_id
_entity_poly.type
_entity_poly.pdbx_seq_one_letter_code
_entity_poly.pdbx_strand_id
1 'polypeptide(L)'
;AGSGTEFTARYRIGNGPDGNVGAGAIAHAGTKEAAIVAVSNPLPASGGVAPESAAQLRRRAPQAFRTQQRAVTPADYAEVTERID
;
A
#
# COMPACT_ATOMS: atom_id res chain seq x y z
N ALA A 1 -9.27 -26.32 10.45
CA ALA A 1 -9.23 -24.92 10.91
C ALA A 1 -10.34 -24.76 11.94
N GLY A 2 -9.99 -24.46 13.19
CA GLY A 2 -10.95 -24.40 14.30
C GLY A 2 -11.87 -23.18 14.19
N SER A 3 -13.17 -23.40 14.27
CA SER A 3 -14.17 -22.34 14.41
C SER A 3 -13.98 -21.64 15.75
N GLY A 4 -13.39 -20.44 15.74
CA GLY A 4 -13.14 -19.64 16.96
C GLY A 4 -11.94 -18.68 16.90
N THR A 5 -11.16 -18.65 15.81
CA THR A 5 -10.04 -17.71 15.69
C THR A 5 -10.51 -16.31 15.30
N GLU A 6 -10.24 -15.33 16.16
CA GLU A 6 -10.45 -13.91 15.87
C GLU A 6 -9.18 -13.27 15.29
N PHE A 7 -9.32 -12.53 14.20
CA PHE A 7 -8.21 -11.81 13.57
C PHE A 7 -8.40 -10.31 13.74
N THR A 8 -7.38 -9.64 14.24
CA THR A 8 -7.31 -8.18 14.27
C THR A 8 -6.26 -7.70 13.27
N ALA A 9 -6.66 -6.82 12.35
CA ALA A 9 -5.74 -6.15 11.44
C ALA A 9 -5.66 -4.65 11.79
N ARG A 10 -4.44 -4.10 11.79
CA ARG A 10 -4.20 -2.65 11.84
C ARG A 10 -3.62 -2.23 10.50
N TYR A 11 -4.29 -1.29 9.85
CA TYR A 11 -3.85 -0.73 8.58
C TYR A 11 -3.97 0.79 8.61
N ARG A 12 -3.29 1.46 7.67
CA ARG A 12 -3.37 2.91 7.52
C ARG A 12 -4.28 3.24 6.34
N ILE A 13 -5.11 4.25 6.51
CA ILE A 13 -5.91 4.84 5.43
C ILE A 13 -5.32 6.23 5.18
N GLY A 14 -4.91 6.49 3.95
CA GLY A 14 -4.39 7.79 3.52
C GLY A 14 -5.38 8.54 2.64
N ASN A 15 -5.17 9.85 2.50
CA ASN A 15 -6.02 10.74 1.69
C ASN A 15 -5.64 10.75 0.20
N GLY A 16 -4.76 9.85 -0.24
CA GLY A 16 -4.25 9.86 -1.61
C GLY A 16 -3.46 11.15 -1.91
N PRO A 17 -3.48 11.64 -3.17
CA PRO A 17 -2.70 12.80 -3.59
C PRO A 17 -3.02 14.09 -2.83
N ASP A 18 -4.23 14.21 -2.28
CA ASP A 18 -4.65 15.39 -1.51
C ASP A 18 -3.85 15.54 -0.19
N GLY A 19 -3.21 14.46 0.28
CA GLY A 19 -2.28 14.48 1.40
C GLY A 19 -0.88 15.00 1.05
N ASN A 20 -0.59 15.23 -0.23
CA ASN A 20 0.69 15.78 -0.66
C ASN A 20 0.67 17.30 -0.48
N VAL A 21 1.31 17.79 0.58
CA VAL A 21 1.33 19.22 0.93
C VAL A 21 2.75 19.76 0.96
N GLY A 22 2.90 21.06 0.70
CA GLY A 22 4.20 21.74 0.73
C GLY A 22 4.86 21.76 2.10
N ALA A 23 6.14 22.13 2.14
CA ALA A 23 6.84 22.42 3.39
C ALA A 23 6.10 23.50 4.19
N GLY A 24 6.04 23.33 5.51
CA GLY A 24 5.36 24.24 6.45
C GLY A 24 3.83 24.13 6.49
N ALA A 25 3.19 23.36 5.61
CA ALA A 25 1.73 23.21 5.59
C ALA A 25 1.18 22.45 6.82
N ILE A 26 1.96 21.57 7.42
CA ILE A 26 1.61 20.83 8.63
C ILE A 26 2.15 21.61 9.83
N ALA A 27 1.30 22.44 10.44
CA ALA A 27 1.70 23.35 11.52
C ALA A 27 0.95 23.17 12.86
N HIS A 28 0.01 22.22 12.92
CA HIS A 28 -0.84 22.01 14.10
C HIS A 28 -0.70 20.58 14.62
N ALA A 29 -0.59 20.43 15.94
CA ALA A 29 -0.59 19.15 16.63
C ALA A 29 -1.96 18.90 17.27
N GLY A 30 -2.65 17.83 16.87
CA GLY A 30 -3.95 17.43 17.42
C GLY A 30 -3.84 16.72 18.78
N THR A 31 -3.07 17.28 19.72
CA THR A 31 -2.80 16.70 21.04
C THR A 31 -2.92 17.75 22.15
N LYS A 32 -3.16 17.29 23.38
CA LYS A 32 -3.20 18.13 24.59
C LYS A 32 -1.86 18.18 25.34
N GLU A 33 -0.81 17.58 24.78
CA GLU A 33 0.51 17.54 25.40
C GLU A 33 1.15 18.93 25.38
N ALA A 34 1.35 19.50 26.58
CA ALA A 34 1.86 20.86 26.75
C ALA A 34 3.37 20.99 26.45
N ALA A 35 4.11 19.87 26.48
CA ALA A 35 5.54 19.88 26.12
C ALA A 35 5.80 20.18 24.63
N ILE A 36 4.79 20.04 23.77
CA ILE A 36 4.93 20.31 22.33
C ILE A 36 4.67 21.80 22.08
N VAL A 37 5.75 22.54 21.84
CA VAL A 37 5.70 24.00 21.63
C VAL A 37 5.42 24.36 20.17
N ALA A 38 5.89 23.55 19.22
CA ALA A 38 5.68 23.78 17.79
C ALA A 38 5.77 22.46 16.99
N VAL A 39 5.07 22.43 15.86
CA VAL A 39 5.18 21.39 14.84
C VAL A 39 5.32 22.07 13.49
N SER A 40 6.18 21.52 12.64
CA SER A 40 6.28 21.89 11.24
C SER A 40 6.70 20.68 10.42
N ASN A 41 6.39 20.65 9.12
CA ASN A 41 7.04 19.77 8.16
C ASN A 41 8.09 20.54 7.36
N PRO A 42 9.40 20.40 7.65
CA PRO A 42 10.44 21.12 6.91
C PRO A 42 10.52 20.70 5.43
N LEU A 43 10.10 19.46 5.14
CA LEU A 43 10.02 18.90 3.80
C LEU A 43 8.56 18.73 3.39
N PRO A 44 8.26 18.78 2.08
CA PRO A 44 6.92 18.50 1.58
C PRO A 44 6.49 17.08 1.96
N ALA A 45 5.24 16.93 2.36
CA ALA A 45 4.62 15.62 2.48
C ALA A 45 4.37 15.07 1.07
N SER A 46 4.74 13.81 0.85
CA SER A 46 4.68 13.16 -0.47
C SER A 46 4.35 11.68 -0.34
N GLY A 47 4.12 11.00 -1.47
CA GLY A 47 3.80 9.57 -1.51
C GLY A 47 2.30 9.26 -1.47
N GLY A 48 1.44 10.27 -1.42
CA GLY A 48 0.00 10.12 -1.66
C GLY A 48 -0.25 9.75 -3.13
N VAL A 49 -0.87 8.58 -3.34
CA VAL A 49 -1.14 8.02 -4.67
C VAL A 49 -2.65 7.86 -4.85
N ALA A 50 -3.15 8.19 -6.04
CA ALA A 50 -4.56 8.00 -6.37
C ALA A 50 -4.90 6.50 -6.38
N PRO A 51 -6.12 6.12 -5.95
CA PRO A 51 -6.61 4.77 -6.16
C PRO A 51 -6.49 4.36 -7.63
N GLU A 52 -6.19 3.09 -7.88
CA GLU A 52 -6.15 2.57 -9.24
C GLU A 52 -7.51 2.78 -9.93
N SER A 53 -7.50 3.35 -11.12
CA SER A 53 -8.74 3.56 -11.88
C SER A 53 -9.29 2.24 -12.43
N ALA A 54 -10.60 2.16 -12.61
CA ALA A 54 -11.25 0.99 -13.22
C ALA A 54 -10.70 0.66 -14.63
N ALA A 55 -10.27 1.66 -15.40
CA ALA A 55 -9.65 1.45 -16.71
C ALA A 55 -8.25 0.84 -16.60
N GLN A 56 -7.44 1.26 -15.63
CA GLN A 56 -6.14 0.63 -15.35
C GLN A 56 -6.34 -0.80 -14.88
N LEU A 57 -7.27 -1.02 -13.95
CA LEU A 57 -7.60 -2.34 -13.43
C LEU A 57 -8.03 -3.29 -14.56
N ARG A 58 -8.92 -2.87 -15.47
CA ARG A 58 -9.34 -3.68 -16.63
C ARG A 58 -8.18 -4.10 -17.54
N ARG A 59 -7.15 -3.25 -17.67
CA ARG A 59 -5.95 -3.59 -18.47
C ARG A 59 -5.01 -4.53 -17.73
N ARG A 60 -4.81 -4.33 -16.42
CA ARG A 60 -3.84 -5.11 -15.62
C ARG A 60 -4.40 -6.45 -15.13
N ALA A 61 -5.67 -6.50 -14.75
CA ALA A 61 -6.28 -7.69 -14.15
C ALA A 61 -6.09 -8.97 -15.00
N PRO A 62 -6.28 -8.97 -16.33
CA PRO A 62 -6.06 -10.18 -17.13
C PRO A 62 -4.60 -10.68 -17.11
N GLN A 63 -3.61 -9.79 -16.94
CA GLN A 63 -2.20 -10.17 -16.88
C GLN A 63 -1.88 -10.96 -15.60
N ALA A 64 -2.52 -10.62 -14.47
CA ALA A 64 -2.35 -11.31 -13.20
C ALA A 64 -2.81 -12.79 -13.26
N PHE A 65 -3.74 -13.12 -14.18
CA PHE A 65 -4.23 -14.49 -14.38
C PHE A 65 -3.47 -15.28 -15.45
N ARG A 66 -2.53 -14.65 -16.17
CA ARG A 66 -1.70 -15.37 -17.16
C ARG A 66 -0.54 -16.12 -16.53
N THR A 67 -0.11 -15.70 -15.33
CA THR A 67 0.88 -16.44 -14.56
C THR A 67 0.16 -17.48 -13.72
N GLN A 68 0.24 -18.75 -14.10
CA GLN A 68 -0.29 -19.82 -13.27
C GLN A 68 0.58 -19.95 -12.02
N GLN A 69 -0.02 -19.92 -10.83
CA GLN A 69 0.69 -20.25 -9.57
C GLN A 69 0.86 -21.77 -9.40
N ARG A 70 0.80 -22.53 -10.50
CA ARG A 70 0.89 -23.99 -10.52
C ARG A 70 1.86 -24.38 -11.62
N ALA A 71 2.81 -25.25 -11.29
CA ALA A 71 3.64 -25.88 -12.29
C ALA A 71 2.96 -27.17 -12.76
N VAL A 72 2.40 -27.15 -13.98
CA VAL A 72 1.68 -28.30 -14.54
C VAL A 72 2.48 -28.92 -15.69
N THR A 73 3.22 -28.10 -16.43
CA THR A 73 4.15 -28.56 -17.48
C THR A 73 5.60 -28.62 -16.96
N PRO A 74 6.49 -29.40 -17.60
CA PRO A 74 7.91 -29.40 -17.26
C PRO A 74 8.58 -28.02 -17.36
N ALA A 75 8.14 -27.17 -18.29
CA ALA A 75 8.63 -25.81 -18.43
C ALA A 75 8.22 -24.93 -17.24
N ASP A 76 7.00 -25.09 -16.74
CA ASP A 76 6.51 -24.35 -15.57
C ASP A 76 7.31 -24.69 -14.30
N TYR A 77 7.79 -25.94 -14.16
CA TYR A 77 8.63 -26.34 -13.02
C TYR A 77 9.97 -25.59 -13.03
N ALA A 78 10.59 -25.43 -14.20
CA ALA A 78 11.82 -24.65 -14.33
C ALA A 78 11.58 -23.17 -13.98
N GLU A 79 10.49 -22.57 -14.48
CA GLU A 79 10.14 -21.17 -14.20
C GLU A 79 9.83 -20.92 -12.72
N VAL A 80 9.14 -21.86 -12.05
CA VAL A 80 8.82 -21.74 -10.62
C VAL A 80 10.08 -21.85 -9.76
N THR A 81 11.05 -22.70 -10.13
CA THR A 81 12.32 -22.82 -9.40
C THR A 81 13.15 -21.53 -9.50
N GLU A 82 13.22 -20.89 -10.67
CA GLU A 82 13.95 -19.62 -10.86
C GLU A 82 13.32 -18.42 -10.12
N ARG A 83 12.05 -18.51 -9.71
CA ARG A 83 11.33 -17.43 -9.01
C ARG A 83 11.45 -17.49 -7.48
N ILE A 84 11.90 -18.62 -6.93
CA ILE A 84 11.99 -18.83 -5.47
C ILE A 84 13.38 -18.46 -4.91
N ASP A 85 14.36 -18.20 -5.77
CA ASP A 85 15.66 -17.60 -5.41
C ASP A 85 15.60 -16.06 -5.34
#